data_AF-A0A2Z4UJZ9-F1
#
_entry.id   AF-A0A2Z4UJZ9-F1
#
_cell.length_a   1.000
_cell.length_b   1.000
_cell.length_c   1.000
_cell.angle_alpha   90.00
_cell.angle_beta   90.00
_cell.angle_gamma   90.00
#
_symmetry.space_group_name_H-M   'P 1'
#
loop_
_entity.id
_entity.type
_entity.pdbx_description
1 polymer ?
#
loop_
_entity_poly.entity_id
_entity_poly.type
_entity_poly.pdbx_seq_one_letter_code
_entity_poly.pdbx_strand_id
1 'polypeptide(L)' 'MALKLSDADHGAMDVYINTILDAYRDGEISQLKARSDLAHAITAAAIDNEDFKQYIRLDALDKWKR' A
#
# COMPACT_ATOMS: atom_id res chain seq x y z
N MET A 1 9.34 0.19 16.53
CA MET A 1 10.56 1.00 16.24
C MET A 1 10.47 1.29 14.76
N ALA A 2 10.19 2.53 14.34
CA ALA A 2 9.90 2.83 12.94
C ALA A 2 11.04 2.31 12.04
N LEU A 3 10.71 1.35 11.16
CA LEU A 3 11.60 0.89 10.10
C LEU A 3 12.03 2.13 9.31
N LYS A 4 13.29 2.54 9.45
CA LYS A 4 13.88 3.55 8.56
C LYS A 4 14.10 2.88 7.21
N LEU A 5 13.11 2.99 6.35
CA LEU A 5 13.21 2.56 4.96
C LEU A 5 14.29 3.41 4.28
N SER A 6 15.23 2.74 3.63
CA SER A 6 16.20 3.39 2.75
C SER A 6 15.53 3.80 1.44
N ASP A 7 16.17 4.67 0.66
CA ASP A 7 15.69 5.01 -0.69
C ASP A 7 15.55 3.78 -1.59
N ALA A 8 16.39 2.76 -1.38
CA ALA A 8 16.28 1.48 -2.07
C ALA A 8 15.02 0.70 -1.67
N ASP A 9 14.62 0.75 -0.39
CA ASP A 9 13.39 0.12 0.09
C ASP A 9 12.14 0.85 -0.45
N HIS A 10 12.20 2.18 -0.59
CA HIS A 10 11.15 2.96 -1.26
C HIS A 10 11.03 2.57 -2.74
N GLY A 11 12.15 2.48 -3.46
CA GLY A 11 12.14 2.05 -4.87
C GLY A 11 11.59 0.63 -5.05
N ALA A 12 11.93 -0.29 -4.15
CA ALA A 12 11.37 -1.65 -4.16
C ALA A 12 9.85 -1.65 -3.91
N MET A 13 9.37 -0.78 -3.00
CA MET A 13 7.94 -0.64 -2.73
C MET A 13 7.17 -0.07 -3.93
N ASP A 14 7.73 0.93 -4.62
CA ASP A 14 7.12 1.51 -5.82
C ASP A 14 6.99 0.48 -6.95
N VAL A 15 8.04 -0.32 -7.18
CA VAL A 15 8.02 -1.42 -8.17
C VAL A 15 6.95 -2.45 -7.80
N TYR A 16 6.86 -2.81 -6.53
CA TYR A 16 5.85 -3.75 -6.04
C TYR A 16 4.41 -3.24 -6.26
N ILE A 17 4.13 -1.98 -5.88
CA ILE A 17 2.81 -1.37 -6.06
C ILE A 17 2.44 -1.29 -7.54
N ASN A 18 3.36 -0.83 -8.40
CA ASN A 18 3.13 -0.75 -9.83
C ASN A 18 2.81 -2.13 -10.44
N THR A 19 3.53 -3.16 -10.02
CA THR A 19 3.29 -4.55 -10.48
C THR A 19 1.87 -5.01 -10.18
N ILE A 20 1.34 -4.72 -8.99
CA ILE A 20 -0.05 -5.08 -8.62
C ILE A 20 -1.06 -4.29 -9.47
N LEU A 21 -0.82 -3.00 -9.67
CA LEU A 21 -1.72 -2.14 -10.43
C LEU A 21 -1.77 -2.53 -11.91
N ASP A 22 -0.62 -2.85 -12.50
CA ASP A 22 -0.51 -3.35 -13.87
C ASP A 22 -1.23 -4.71 -14.01
N ALA A 23 -0.96 -5.66 -13.11
CA ALA A 23 -1.64 -6.96 -13.12
C ALA A 23 -3.17 -6.85 -12.97
N TYR A 24 -3.66 -5.89 -12.18
CA TYR A 24 -5.10 -5.62 -12.07
C TYR A 24 -5.65 -4.97 -13.34
N ARG A 25 -4.96 -3.96 -13.89
CA ARG A 25 -5.35 -3.28 -15.14
C ARG A 25 -5.44 -4.26 -16.30
N ASP A 26 -4.50 -5.19 -16.37
CA ASP A 26 -4.37 -6.16 -17.45
C ASP A 26 -5.30 -7.37 -17.25
N GLY A 27 -6.05 -7.41 -16.12
CA GLY A 27 -7.07 -8.42 -15.83
C GLY A 27 -6.52 -9.74 -15.31
N GLU A 28 -5.22 -9.81 -15.00
CA GLU A 28 -4.55 -11.01 -14.50
C GLU A 28 -4.97 -11.36 -13.07
N ILE A 29 -5.28 -10.34 -12.26
CA ILE A 29 -5.78 -10.51 -10.90
C ILE A 29 -7.09 -9.76 -10.68
N SER A 30 -7.92 -10.26 -9.76
CA SER A 30 -9.15 -9.58 -9.36
C SER A 30 -8.86 -8.37 -8.48
N GLN A 31 -9.79 -7.41 -8.45
CA GLN A 31 -9.71 -6.26 -7.55
C GLN A 31 -9.58 -6.67 -6.07
N LEU A 32 -10.21 -7.78 -5.69
CA LEU A 32 -10.10 -8.33 -4.33
C LEU A 32 -8.67 -8.75 -4.02
N LYS A 33 -8.01 -9.42 -4.97
CA LYS A 33 -6.62 -9.87 -4.81
C LYS A 33 -5.66 -8.68 -4.76
N ALA A 34 -5.80 -7.74 -5.68
CA ALA A 34 -5.02 -6.49 -5.68
C ALA A 34 -5.15 -5.72 -4.35
N ARG A 35 -6.37 -5.61 -3.80
CA ARG A 35 -6.60 -5.00 -2.48
C ARG A 35 -5.92 -5.75 -1.34
N SER A 36 -5.94 -7.08 -1.36
CA SER A 36 -5.33 -7.91 -0.32
C SER A 36 -3.81 -7.76 -0.32
N ASP A 37 -3.20 -7.77 -1.50
CA ASP A 37 -1.75 -7.65 -1.67
C ASP A 37 -1.25 -6.25 -1.24
N LEU A 38 -1.96 -5.19 -1.64
CA LEU A 38 -1.69 -3.82 -1.16
C LEU A 38 -1.89 -3.69 0.36
N ALA A 39 -2.94 -4.28 0.91
CA ALA A 39 -3.18 -4.26 2.35
C ALA A 39 -2.05 -4.95 3.12
N HIS A 40 -1.50 -6.06 2.61
CA HIS A 40 -0.35 -6.72 3.23
C HIS A 40 0.91 -5.86 3.24
N ALA A 41 1.26 -5.24 2.11
CA ALA A 41 2.41 -4.34 2.03
C ALA A 41 2.26 -3.11 2.95
N ILE A 42 1.06 -2.54 2.99
CA ILE A 42 0.73 -1.41 3.86
C ILE A 42 0.78 -1.82 5.34
N THR A 43 0.21 -2.96 5.71
CA THR A 43 0.17 -3.40 7.11
C THR A 43 1.58 -3.70 7.63
N ALA A 44 2.46 -4.27 6.78
CA ALA A 44 3.86 -4.46 7.12
C ALA A 44 4.59 -3.12 7.39
N ALA A 45 4.24 -2.05 6.67
CA ALA A 45 4.82 -0.73 6.85
C ALA A 45 4.16 0.11 7.97
N ALA A 46 2.88 -0.11 8.25
CA ALA A 46 2.06 0.73 9.13
C ALA A 46 2.06 0.29 10.61
N ILE A 47 2.45 -0.96 10.93
CA ILE A 47 2.46 -1.48 12.31
C ILE A 47 3.30 -0.61 13.27
N ASP A 48 4.24 0.20 12.74
CA ASP A 48 5.17 0.99 13.54
C ASP A 48 5.19 2.51 13.21
N ASN A 49 4.27 3.03 12.38
CA ASN A 49 4.34 4.43 11.93
C ASN A 49 2.98 5.16 11.86
N GLU A 50 2.73 6.07 12.81
CA GLU A 50 1.53 6.91 12.83
C GLU A 50 1.45 7.91 11.67
N ASP A 51 2.58 8.33 11.10
CA ASP A 51 2.61 9.24 9.94
C ASP A 51 2.03 8.56 8.69
N PHE A 52 1.95 7.22 8.68
CA PHE A 52 1.31 6.47 7.59
C PHE A 52 -0.15 6.90 7.39
N LYS A 53 -0.85 7.29 8.47
CA LYS A 53 -2.23 7.79 8.41
C LYS A 53 -2.35 9.09 7.60
N GLN A 54 -1.27 9.87 7.46
CA GLN A 54 -1.26 11.12 6.70
C GLN A 54 -1.15 10.92 5.18
N TYR A 55 -0.61 9.78 4.74
CA TYR A 55 -0.52 9.44 3.31
C TYR A 55 -1.84 8.89 2.74
N ILE A 56 -2.79 8.52 3.61
CA ILE A 56 -4.16 8.24 3.20
C ILE A 56 -4.81 9.58 2.87
N ARG A 57 -5.06 9.84 1.58
CA ARG A 57 -5.79 11.04 1.16
C ARG A 57 -7.15 11.05 1.85
N LEU A 58 -7.41 12.11 2.64
CA LEU A 58 -8.47 12.19 3.64
C LEU A 58 -9.88 11.94 3.08
N ASP A 59 -10.09 12.19 1.79
CA ASP A 59 -11.33 11.91 1.06
C ASP A 59 -11.69 10.41 1.03
N ALA A 60 -10.70 9.53 1.25
CA ALA A 60 -10.87 8.08 1.40
C ALA A 60 -10.99 7.63 2.86
N LEU A 61 -10.53 8.43 3.82
CA LEU A 61 -10.56 8.12 5.26
C LEU A 61 -12.00 8.07 5.80
N ASP A 62 -12.87 8.95 5.31
CA ASP A 62 -14.31 8.92 5.63
C ASP A 62 -15.01 7.66 5.11
N LYS A 63 -14.46 7.00 4.08
CA LYS A 63 -14.97 5.72 3.56
C LYS A 63 -14.43 4.51 4.32
N TRP A 64 -13.35 4.67 5.08
CA TRP A 64 -12.67 3.60 5.81
C TRP A 64 -13.28 3.33 7.19
N LYS A 65 -14.01 4.29 7.77
CA LYS A 65 -14.69 4.16 9.08
C LYS A 65 -16.01 3.37 9.03
N ARG A 66 -16.30 2.66 7.94
CA ARG A 66 -17.54 1.88 7.79
C ARG A 66 -17.28 0.39 7.81
#